data_AF-A0A1S0U158-F1
#
_entry.id   AF-A0A1S0U158-F1
#
_cell.length_a   1.000
_cell.length_b   1.000
_cell.length_c   1.000
_cell.angle_alpha   90.00
_cell.angle_beta   90.00
_cell.angle_gamma   90.00
#
_symmetry.space_group_name_H-M   'P 1'
#
loop_
_entity.id
_entity.type
_entity.pdbx_description
1 polymer ?
#
loop_
_entity_poly.entity_id
_entity_poly.type
_entity_poly.pdbx_seq_one_letter_code
_entity_poly.pdbx_strand_id
1 'polypeptide(L)'
;MGKIVGIRRGSVHDVETVKPNAKFTMTLFGANLWPSRYDSIWLTDADHCADSFHMKKAVYYMNVVDEFSYKNVLVVELKDGIPENDHLYLLCVKPFLSNKATPDNIKTSTYLQIRVKLLASRSPYWMPFSLHAMILIILSMLTMSALFSGLNLSFTSVAISELNIITRMGDAYKSRLAKNIIPVRKHLNWLICTFAIANAIINCGLSLLLENFFEYVS
;
A
#
# COMPACT_ATOMS: atom_id res chain seq x y z
N MET A 1 19.39 4.23 -30.06
CA MET A 1 17.99 3.92 -29.68
C MET A 1 17.98 3.50 -28.23
N GLY A 2 17.30 4.26 -27.36
CA GLY A 2 17.10 3.84 -25.97
C GLY A 2 16.19 2.62 -25.91
N LYS A 3 16.56 1.62 -25.10
CA LYS A 3 15.77 0.40 -24.89
C LYS A 3 15.19 0.47 -23.49
N ILE A 4 13.87 0.58 -23.36
CA ILE A 4 13.20 0.50 -22.07
C ILE A 4 13.30 -0.97 -21.61
N VAL A 5 13.97 -1.21 -20.49
CA VAL A 5 14.23 -2.54 -19.95
C VAL A 5 13.44 -2.68 -18.67
N GLY A 6 12.31 -3.40 -18.77
CA GLY A 6 11.63 -4.00 -17.64
C GLY A 6 10.82 -3.03 -16.79
N ILE A 7 9.50 -3.04 -16.99
CA ILE A 7 8.61 -3.07 -15.83
C ILE A 7 8.87 -4.41 -15.15
N ARG A 8 9.03 -4.42 -13.82
CA ARG A 8 9.36 -5.60 -13.01
C ARG A 8 8.51 -6.79 -13.50
N ARG A 9 9.16 -7.89 -13.90
CA ARG A 9 8.56 -9.03 -14.63
C ARG A 9 7.66 -9.93 -13.76
N GLY A 10 6.91 -9.33 -12.82
CA GLY A 10 5.76 -9.89 -12.10
C GLY A 10 4.44 -9.15 -12.36
N SER A 11 4.47 -8.03 -13.10
CA SER A 11 3.39 -7.03 -13.23
C SER A 11 2.37 -7.27 -14.36
N VAL A 12 2.34 -8.44 -15.02
CA VAL A 12 1.29 -8.72 -16.06
C VAL A 12 -0.14 -8.61 -15.48
N HIS A 13 -0.26 -8.70 -14.15
CA HIS A 13 -1.49 -8.51 -13.39
C HIS A 13 -1.46 -7.37 -12.36
N ASP A 14 -0.32 -6.69 -12.15
CA ASP A 14 -0.27 -5.59 -11.19
C ASP A 14 -0.85 -4.35 -11.84
N VAL A 15 -2.02 -3.96 -11.33
CA VAL A 15 -2.67 -2.72 -11.70
C VAL A 15 -2.23 -1.66 -10.71
N GLU A 16 -1.50 -0.66 -11.18
CA GLU A 16 -1.09 0.47 -10.35
C GLU A 16 -2.25 1.47 -10.29
N THR A 17 -2.70 1.77 -9.07
CA THR A 17 -3.79 2.73 -8.84
C THR A 17 -3.23 4.13 -8.62
N VAL A 18 -3.74 5.11 -9.36
CA VAL A 18 -3.34 6.52 -9.24
C VAL A 18 -4.52 7.34 -8.73
N LYS A 19 -4.24 8.33 -7.85
CA LYS A 19 -5.27 9.27 -7.38
C LYS A 19 -5.89 10.01 -8.59
N PRO A 20 -7.24 10.05 -8.71
CA PRO A 20 -7.90 10.73 -9.83
C PRO A 20 -7.68 12.24 -9.76
N ASN A 21 -7.55 12.89 -10.93
CA ASN A 21 -7.34 14.34 -11.08
C ASN A 21 -6.15 14.90 -10.26
N ALA A 22 -5.21 14.06 -9.88
CA ALA A 22 -4.01 14.46 -9.16
C ALA A 22 -2.79 14.40 -10.07
N LYS A 23 -1.87 15.35 -9.88
CA LYS A 23 -0.56 15.31 -10.51
C LYS A 23 0.19 14.05 -10.06
N PHE A 24 0.72 13.30 -11.00
CA PHE A 24 1.57 12.16 -10.71
C PHE A 24 2.79 12.12 -11.65
N THR A 25 3.83 11.45 -11.17
CA THR A 25 5.07 11.23 -11.91
C THR A 25 5.26 9.74 -12.12
N MET A 26 5.78 9.39 -13.29
CA MET A 26 6.12 8.02 -13.65
C MET A 26 7.60 7.96 -13.98
N THR A 27 8.29 7.01 -13.37
CA THR A 27 9.71 6.79 -13.61
C THR A 27 9.90 5.57 -14.50
N LEU A 28 10.48 5.80 -15.69
CA LEU A 28 10.80 4.77 -16.66
C LEU A 28 12.26 4.38 -16.53
N PHE A 29 12.53 3.08 -16.40
CA PHE A 29 13.89 2.54 -16.32
C PHE A 29 14.28 1.83 -17.62
N GLY A 30 15.52 2.01 -18.06
CA GLY A 30 16.00 1.42 -19.30
C GLY A 30 17.45 1.77 -19.62
N ALA A 31 17.90 1.40 -20.81
CA ALA A 31 19.24 1.73 -21.29
C ALA A 31 19.17 2.89 -22.29
N ASN A 32 19.99 3.93 -22.09
CA ASN A 32 20.11 5.09 -22.99
C ASN A 32 18.78 5.83 -23.26
N LEU A 33 17.97 5.99 -22.22
CA LEU A 33 16.71 6.74 -22.29
C LEU A 33 16.96 8.24 -22.43
N TRP A 34 17.97 8.77 -21.74
CA TRP A 34 18.40 10.17 -21.83
C TRP A 34 19.86 10.24 -22.32
N PRO A 35 20.28 11.22 -23.12
CA PRO A 35 19.55 12.35 -23.70
C PRO A 35 18.92 12.04 -25.07
N SER A 36 18.62 10.76 -25.36
CA SER A 36 17.91 10.37 -26.59
C SER A 36 16.55 11.08 -26.61
N ARG A 37 16.39 12.15 -27.41
CA ARG A 37 15.14 12.92 -27.40
C ARG A 37 13.98 12.06 -27.92
N TYR A 38 12.89 12.02 -27.16
CA TYR A 38 11.61 11.49 -27.61
C TYR A 38 10.76 12.67 -28.11
N ASP A 39 9.98 12.49 -29.16
CA ASP A 39 9.08 13.55 -29.67
C ASP A 39 7.95 13.82 -28.69
N SER A 40 7.34 12.74 -28.21
CA SER A 40 6.17 12.78 -27.32
C SER A 40 6.01 11.45 -26.60
N ILE A 41 5.54 11.55 -25.36
CA ILE A 41 5.16 10.44 -24.50
C ILE A 41 3.73 10.73 -24.05
N TRP A 42 2.82 9.76 -24.23
CA TRP A 42 1.42 9.94 -23.85
C TRP A 42 0.80 8.65 -23.33
N LEU A 43 -0.27 8.81 -22.55
CA LEU A 43 -1.16 7.74 -22.12
C LEU A 43 -2.42 7.73 -22.97
N THR A 44 -2.96 6.54 -23.25
CA THR A 44 -4.21 6.37 -23.99
C THR A 44 -5.04 5.19 -23.47
N ASP A 45 -6.36 5.28 -23.59
CA ASP A 45 -7.30 4.19 -23.30
C ASP A 45 -7.49 3.22 -24.50
N ALA A 46 -6.73 3.41 -25.59
CA ALA A 46 -6.80 2.58 -26.79
C ALA A 46 -5.98 1.28 -26.66
N ASP A 47 -6.45 0.21 -27.30
CA ASP A 47 -5.77 -1.10 -27.30
C ASP A 47 -4.39 -1.09 -27.99
N HIS A 48 -4.20 -0.16 -28.94
CA HIS A 48 -2.95 0.07 -29.65
C HIS A 48 -2.61 1.57 -29.73
N CYS A 49 -1.31 1.88 -29.66
CA CYS A 49 -0.83 3.27 -29.75
C CYS A 49 -1.14 3.96 -31.09
N ALA A 50 -1.31 3.20 -32.18
CA ALA A 50 -1.67 3.74 -33.49
C ALA A 50 -3.12 4.26 -33.51
N ASP A 51 -4.00 3.61 -32.74
CA ASP A 51 -5.42 3.95 -32.67
C ASP A 51 -5.69 5.12 -31.72
N SER A 52 -4.69 5.55 -30.96
CA SER A 52 -4.78 6.66 -30.00
C SER A 52 -5.26 7.98 -30.62
N PHE A 53 -4.91 8.25 -31.88
CA PHE A 53 -5.29 9.49 -32.59
C PHE A 53 -6.56 9.33 -33.44
N HIS A 54 -7.06 8.10 -33.54
CA HIS A 54 -8.29 7.78 -34.23
C HIS A 54 -9.38 7.48 -33.16
N MET A 55 -10.66 7.58 -33.51
CA MET A 55 -11.77 7.16 -32.62
C MET A 55 -12.01 7.96 -31.31
N LYS A 56 -11.67 9.26 -31.25
CA LYS A 56 -11.98 10.14 -30.07
C LYS A 56 -11.54 9.55 -28.72
N LYS A 57 -10.41 8.83 -28.71
CA LYS A 57 -9.85 8.23 -27.52
C LYS A 57 -9.17 9.27 -26.63
N ALA A 58 -9.08 8.99 -25.34
CA ALA A 58 -8.46 9.90 -24.38
C ALA A 58 -6.93 9.85 -24.58
N VAL A 59 -6.30 11.01 -24.68
CA VAL A 59 -4.85 11.14 -24.88
C VAL A 59 -4.30 12.14 -23.88
N TYR A 60 -3.42 11.67 -22.99
CA TYR A 60 -2.80 12.49 -21.96
C TYR A 60 -1.30 12.60 -22.22
N TYR A 61 -0.82 13.77 -22.63
CA TYR A 61 0.60 14.02 -22.88
C TYR A 61 1.36 14.20 -21.56
N MET A 62 2.52 13.56 -21.48
CA MET A 62 3.39 13.64 -20.31
C MET A 62 4.62 14.51 -20.62
N ASN A 63 4.98 15.35 -19.66
CA ASN A 63 6.16 16.21 -19.76
C ASN A 63 7.37 15.49 -19.16
N VAL A 64 8.51 15.52 -19.84
CA VAL A 64 9.76 15.00 -19.29
C VAL A 64 10.29 15.97 -18.24
N VAL A 65 10.70 15.45 -17.08
CA VAL A 65 11.31 16.24 -16.00
C VAL A 65 12.83 16.06 -16.07
N ASP A 66 13.49 17.04 -16.71
CA ASP A 66 14.93 16.99 -17.00
C ASP A 66 15.80 16.89 -15.74
N GLU A 67 15.36 17.49 -14.63
CA GLU A 67 16.10 17.50 -13.35
C GLU A 67 16.34 16.11 -12.75
N PHE A 68 15.45 15.15 -13.03
CA PHE A 68 15.52 13.78 -12.51
C PHE A 68 15.79 12.75 -13.61
N SER A 69 16.09 13.20 -14.84
CA SER A 69 16.33 12.35 -15.99
C SER A 69 17.82 12.06 -16.16
N TYR A 70 18.17 10.78 -16.11
CA TYR A 70 19.54 10.27 -16.24
C TYR A 70 19.63 9.29 -17.41
N LYS A 71 20.86 8.92 -17.79
CA LYS A 71 21.13 8.02 -18.93
C LYS A 71 20.23 6.77 -18.98
N ASN A 72 19.88 6.22 -17.82
CA ASN A 72 19.10 4.99 -17.69
C ASN A 72 17.72 5.18 -17.04
N VAL A 73 17.34 6.43 -16.72
CA VAL A 73 16.13 6.76 -15.97
C VAL A 73 15.48 7.96 -16.61
N LEU A 74 14.22 7.83 -17.01
CA LEU A 74 13.43 8.93 -17.57
C LEU A 74 12.23 9.19 -16.67
N VAL A 75 12.17 10.37 -16.08
CA VAL A 75 11.04 10.78 -15.24
C VAL A 75 10.08 11.62 -16.08
N VAL A 76 8.82 11.20 -16.13
CA VAL A 76 7.74 11.91 -16.83
C VAL A 76 6.65 12.31 -15.86
N GLU A 77 6.04 13.46 -16.07
CA GLU A 77 5.04 14.07 -15.21
C GLU A 77 3.75 14.37 -15.98
N LEU A 78 2.61 14.01 -15.39
CA LEU A 78 1.30 14.44 -15.85
C LEU A 78 0.71 15.44 -14.86
N LYS A 79 0.49 16.68 -15.31
CA LYS A 79 0.04 17.79 -14.45
C LYS A 79 -1.45 17.75 -14.14
N ASP A 80 -2.27 17.47 -15.15
CA ASP A 80 -3.73 17.54 -15.05
C ASP A 80 -4.37 16.26 -14.49
N GLY A 81 -3.54 15.24 -14.20
CA GLY A 81 -4.01 13.93 -13.74
C GLY A 81 -4.86 13.20 -14.78
N ILE A 82 -5.42 12.06 -14.38
CA ILE A 82 -6.36 11.28 -15.19
C ILE A 82 -7.73 11.33 -14.48
N PRO A 83 -8.84 11.56 -15.20
CA PRO A 83 -10.17 11.54 -14.61
C PRO A 83 -10.48 10.16 -14.04
N GLU A 84 -11.31 10.13 -13.00
CA GLU A 84 -11.76 8.88 -12.35
C GLU A 84 -12.47 7.99 -13.36
N ASN A 85 -11.81 6.88 -13.73
CA ASN A 85 -12.34 5.93 -14.68
C ASN A 85 -11.67 4.57 -14.52
N ASP A 86 -12.46 3.50 -14.67
CA ASP A 86 -12.02 2.10 -14.59
C ASP A 86 -11.36 1.60 -15.90
N HIS A 87 -10.93 2.53 -16.76
CA HIS A 87 -10.27 2.19 -18.02
C HIS A 87 -8.78 1.95 -17.82
N LEU A 88 -8.25 0.98 -18.56
CA LEU A 88 -6.84 0.63 -18.57
C LEU A 88 -6.10 1.55 -19.54
N TYR A 89 -5.14 2.32 -19.03
CA TYR A 89 -4.34 3.22 -19.86
C TYR A 89 -3.00 2.60 -20.28
N LEU A 90 -2.75 2.56 -21.59
CA LEU A 90 -1.47 2.16 -22.18
C LEU A 90 -0.52 3.36 -22.30
N LEU A 91 0.79 3.10 -22.17
CA LEU A 91 1.84 4.10 -22.36
C LEU A 91 2.47 3.96 -23.75
N CYS A 92 2.45 5.07 -24.50
CA CYS A 92 2.92 5.16 -25.86
C CYS A 92 4.08 6.16 -25.96
N VAL A 93 5.14 5.76 -26.67
CA VAL A 93 6.33 6.60 -26.86
C VAL A 93 6.66 6.71 -28.33
N LYS A 94 6.84 7.96 -28.81
CA LYS A 94 7.32 8.26 -30.15
C LYS A 94 8.78 8.73 -30.11
N PRO A 95 9.74 7.97 -30.68
CA PRO A 95 11.15 8.39 -30.71
C PRO A 95 11.38 9.51 -31.74
N PHE A 96 12.30 10.44 -31.43
CA PHE A 96 12.79 11.43 -32.41
C PHE A 96 13.69 10.71 -33.42
N LEU A 97 13.17 10.46 -34.63
CA LEU A 97 13.95 9.94 -35.74
C LEU A 97 14.74 11.11 -36.37
N SER A 98 16.00 11.25 -35.96
CA SER A 98 16.94 12.14 -36.65
C SER A 98 17.16 11.61 -38.07
N ASN A 99 16.84 12.43 -39.08
CA ASN A 99 16.95 12.17 -40.52
C ASN A 99 18.36 11.69 -40.93
N LYS A 100 18.66 10.40 -40.72
CA LYS A 100 19.71 9.65 -41.42
C LYS A 100 19.31 8.17 -41.47
N ALA A 101 18.33 7.85 -42.31
CA ALA A 101 18.15 6.51 -42.85
C ALA A 101 17.68 6.63 -44.30
N THR A 102 18.40 5.95 -45.17
CA THR A 102 18.28 5.86 -46.62
C THR A 102 16.89 5.42 -47.10
N PRO A 103 16.51 5.76 -48.36
CA PRO A 103 15.19 5.53 -48.90
C PRO A 103 15.08 4.09 -49.42
N ASP A 104 14.83 3.14 -48.54
CA ASP A 104 14.04 1.97 -48.88
C ASP A 104 13.75 1.16 -47.62
N ASN A 105 12.47 0.81 -47.48
CA ASN A 105 11.88 -0.02 -46.41
C ASN A 105 11.39 0.73 -45.16
N ILE A 106 10.11 1.12 -45.29
CA ILE A 106 9.08 1.16 -44.25
C ILE A 106 9.11 2.42 -43.35
N LYS A 107 8.34 3.42 -43.79
CA LYS A 107 7.59 4.34 -42.91
C LYS A 107 6.58 3.52 -42.08
N THR A 108 7.05 2.71 -41.13
CA THR A 108 6.26 2.34 -39.98
C THR A 108 6.66 3.37 -38.95
N SER A 109 5.73 4.24 -38.58
CA SER A 109 5.87 4.99 -37.34
C SER A 109 6.07 3.96 -36.23
N THR A 110 7.32 3.69 -35.84
CA THR A 110 7.63 2.69 -34.82
C THR A 110 7.29 3.30 -33.47
N TYR A 111 6.02 3.20 -33.09
CA TYR A 111 5.57 3.49 -31.74
C TYR A 111 6.10 2.39 -30.82
N LEU A 112 6.82 2.77 -29.77
CA LEU A 112 7.13 1.82 -28.71
C LEU A 112 5.87 1.68 -27.85
N GLN A 113 5.22 0.51 -27.91
CA GLN A 113 4.03 0.21 -27.12
C GLN A 113 4.45 -0.42 -25.79
N ILE A 114 4.16 0.27 -24.69
CA ILE A 114 4.35 -0.26 -23.34
C ILE A 114 2.97 -0.46 -22.74
N ARG A 115 2.58 -1.73 -22.56
CA ARG A 115 1.35 -2.06 -21.84
C ARG A 115 1.60 -1.81 -20.35
N VAL A 116 1.16 -0.66 -19.89
CA VAL A 116 0.93 -0.37 -18.48
C VAL A 116 -0.57 -0.56 -18.24
N LYS A 117 -0.95 -1.03 -17.06
CA LYS A 117 -2.34 -1.05 -16.61
C LYS A 117 -2.45 -0.06 -15.47
N LEU A 118 -2.84 1.16 -15.78
CA LEU A 118 -3.15 2.19 -14.78
C LEU A 118 -4.66 2.23 -14.59
N LEU A 119 -5.12 2.18 -13.35
CA LEU A 119 -6.50 2.52 -13.00
C LEU A 119 -6.48 3.84 -12.22
N ALA A 120 -7.27 4.79 -12.68
CA ALA A 120 -7.56 6.00 -11.92
C ALA A 120 -8.79 5.71 -11.05
N SER A 121 -8.61 4.87 -10.04
CA SER A 121 -9.64 4.54 -9.06
C SER A 121 -9.26 5.15 -7.72
N ARG A 122 -10.23 5.79 -7.06
CA ARG A 122 -10.17 6.02 -5.61
C ARG A 122 -9.98 4.63 -4.97
N SER A 123 -8.98 4.47 -4.11
CA SER A 123 -8.66 3.16 -3.51
C SER A 123 -9.95 2.53 -2.95
N PRO A 124 -10.15 1.21 -3.13
CA PRO A 124 -11.34 0.57 -2.57
C PRO A 124 -11.21 0.65 -1.06
N TYR A 125 -11.92 1.61 -0.45
CA TYR A 125 -12.06 1.65 0.99
C TYR A 125 -12.64 0.30 1.41
N TRP A 126 -11.82 -0.52 2.08
CA TRP A 126 -12.19 -1.88 2.49
C TRP A 126 -13.34 -1.91 3.51
N MET A 127 -13.90 -0.76 3.87
CA MET A 127 -14.93 -0.59 4.87
C MET A 127 -15.95 0.49 4.48
N PRO A 128 -17.21 0.12 4.17
CA PRO A 128 -18.28 1.05 3.81
C PRO A 128 -18.95 1.64 5.06
N PHE A 129 -18.18 2.08 6.05
CA PHE A 129 -18.72 2.63 7.30
C PHE A 129 -18.66 4.16 7.28
N SER A 130 -19.66 4.80 7.89
CA SER A 130 -19.64 6.25 8.12
C SER A 130 -18.45 6.63 9.01
N LEU A 131 -17.85 7.80 8.79
CA LEU A 131 -16.71 8.32 9.56
C LEU A 131 -16.91 8.23 11.08
N HIS A 132 -18.13 8.52 11.54
CA HIS A 132 -18.48 8.46 12.96
C HIS A 132 -18.40 7.03 13.52
N ALA A 133 -18.84 6.03 12.73
CA ALA A 133 -18.75 4.63 13.13
C ALA A 133 -17.29 4.19 13.21
N MET A 134 -16.43 4.64 12.29
CA MET A 134 -15.00 4.34 12.31
C MET A 134 -14.32 4.89 13.56
N ILE A 135 -14.60 6.16 13.93
CA ILE A 135 -14.07 6.79 15.14
C ILE A 135 -14.51 6.04 16.40
N LEU A 136 -15.79 5.62 16.47
CA LEU A 136 -16.30 4.83 17.58
C LEU A 136 -15.61 3.47 17.69
N ILE A 137 -15.38 2.78 16.56
CA ILE A 137 -14.68 1.50 16.52
C ILE A 137 -13.23 1.67 17.02
N ILE A 138 -12.52 2.70 16.55
CA ILE A 138 -11.15 3.02 16.99
C ILE A 138 -11.12 3.27 18.51
N LEU A 139 -12.05 4.09 19.03
CA LEU A 139 -12.13 4.36 20.46
C LEU A 139 -12.43 3.09 21.27
N SER A 140 -13.31 2.22 20.78
CA SER A 140 -13.63 0.95 21.43
C SER A 140 -12.45 -0.04 21.43
N MET A 141 -11.67 -0.09 20.36
CA MET A 141 -10.45 -0.90 20.28
C MET A 141 -9.38 -0.37 21.22
N LEU A 142 -9.24 0.95 21.34
CA LEU A 142 -8.28 1.59 22.23
C LEU A 142 -8.60 1.31 23.70
N THR A 143 -9.87 1.41 24.10
CA THR A 143 -10.29 1.08 25.47
C THR A 143 -10.11 -0.40 25.77
N MET A 144 -10.41 -1.30 24.84
CA MET A 144 -10.16 -2.74 24.99
C MET A 144 -8.67 -3.06 25.11
N SER A 145 -7.80 -2.45 24.30
CA SER A 145 -6.34 -2.60 24.40
C SER A 145 -5.82 -2.14 25.77
N ALA A 146 -6.24 -0.95 26.23
CA ALA A 146 -5.87 -0.42 27.53
C ALA A 146 -6.36 -1.32 28.69
N LEU A 147 -7.58 -1.85 28.60
CA LEU A 147 -8.15 -2.78 29.58
C LEU A 147 -7.35 -4.09 29.63
N PHE A 148 -7.05 -4.71 28.49
CA PHE A 148 -6.30 -5.97 28.48
C PHE A 148 -4.86 -5.81 28.98
N SER A 149 -4.22 -4.67 28.70
CA SER A 149 -2.89 -4.36 29.23
C SER A 149 -2.92 -4.11 30.76
N GLY A 150 -3.91 -3.34 31.24
CA GLY A 150 -4.09 -3.06 32.67
C GLY A 150 -4.51 -4.28 33.49
N LEU A 151 -5.29 -5.18 32.90
CA LEU A 151 -5.73 -6.42 33.53
C LEU A 151 -4.57 -7.42 33.63
N ASN A 152 -3.70 -7.48 32.62
CA ASN A 152 -2.46 -8.26 32.67
C ASN A 152 -1.54 -7.82 33.82
N LEU A 153 -1.41 -6.51 34.05
CA LEU A 153 -0.66 -5.95 35.19
C LEU A 153 -1.31 -6.28 36.54
N SER A 154 -2.64 -6.19 36.62
CA SER A 154 -3.41 -6.47 37.84
C SER A 154 -3.32 -7.93 38.28
N PHE A 155 -3.34 -8.87 37.32
CA PHE A 155 -3.18 -10.29 37.61
C PHE A 155 -1.72 -10.71 37.87
N THR A 156 -0.76 -10.02 37.28
CA THR A 156 0.67 -10.20 37.58
C THR A 156 1.02 -9.72 39.00
N SER A 157 0.34 -8.68 39.50
CA SER A 157 0.50 -8.16 40.87
C SER A 157 0.08 -9.17 41.96
N VAL A 158 -0.86 -10.07 41.65
CA VAL A 158 -1.25 -11.19 42.53
C VAL A 158 -0.22 -12.32 42.38
N ALA A 159 1.04 -12.06 42.73
CA ALA A 159 2.14 -13.02 42.55
C ALA A 159 1.99 -14.26 43.46
N ILE A 160 2.22 -15.46 42.92
CA ILE A 160 2.20 -16.76 43.66
C ILE A 160 3.38 -16.83 44.64
N SER A 161 4.42 -16.03 44.40
CA SER A 161 5.63 -15.94 45.22
C SER A 161 5.32 -15.71 46.70
N GLU A 162 4.45 -14.75 47.00
CA GLU A 162 4.02 -14.42 48.37
C GLU A 162 3.26 -15.58 49.05
N LEU A 163 2.37 -16.25 48.29
CA LEU A 163 1.54 -17.31 48.85
C LEU A 163 2.33 -18.59 49.12
N ASN A 164 3.33 -18.92 48.29
CA ASN A 164 4.18 -20.09 48.49
C ASN A 164 5.12 -19.93 49.71
N ILE A 165 5.48 -18.69 50.05
CA ILE A 165 6.21 -18.36 51.29
C ILE A 165 5.28 -18.54 52.51
N ILE A 166 4.04 -18.03 52.45
CA ILE A 166 3.06 -18.17 53.54
C ILE A 166 2.70 -19.64 53.80
N THR A 167 2.66 -20.47 52.76
CA THR A 167 2.35 -21.91 52.91
C THR A 167 3.48 -22.69 53.61
N ARG A 168 4.73 -22.21 53.52
CA ARG A 168 5.89 -22.81 54.21
C ARG A 168 6.06 -22.35 55.66
N MET A 169 5.42 -21.27 56.10
CA MET A 169 5.54 -20.73 57.47
C MET A 169 4.63 -21.38 58.53
N GLY A 170 3.96 -22.49 58.25
CA GLY A 170 3.39 -23.35 59.30
C GLY A 170 2.13 -22.86 60.03
N ASP A 171 1.45 -21.82 59.55
CA ASP A 171 0.13 -21.43 60.07
C ASP A 171 -0.96 -22.32 59.44
N ALA A 172 -1.52 -23.25 60.23
CA ALA A 172 -2.50 -24.25 59.78
C ALA A 172 -3.77 -23.63 59.19
N TYR A 173 -4.15 -22.43 59.66
CA TYR A 173 -5.31 -21.71 59.16
C TYR A 173 -5.04 -21.10 57.78
N LYS A 174 -3.89 -20.45 57.60
CA LYS A 174 -3.49 -19.83 56.33
C LYS A 174 -3.12 -20.85 55.25
N SER A 175 -2.57 -22.00 55.64
CA SER A 175 -2.24 -23.10 54.72
C SER A 175 -3.49 -23.76 54.10
N ARG A 176 -4.57 -23.92 54.88
CA ARG A 176 -5.87 -24.40 54.36
C ARG A 176 -6.47 -23.43 53.34
N LEU A 177 -6.39 -22.13 53.61
CA LEU A 177 -6.88 -21.09 52.70
C LEU A 177 -6.06 -21.04 51.41
N ALA A 178 -4.73 -21.14 51.50
CA ALA A 178 -3.84 -21.18 50.35
C ALA A 178 -4.10 -22.39 49.43
N LYS A 179 -4.37 -23.58 49.99
CA LYS A 179 -4.73 -24.79 49.22
C LYS A 179 -5.97 -24.62 48.35
N ASN A 180 -6.95 -23.84 48.80
CA ASN A 180 -8.17 -23.58 48.04
C ASN A 180 -7.97 -22.57 46.89
N ILE A 181 -6.95 -21.70 46.98
CA ILE A 181 -6.68 -20.62 46.01
C ILE A 181 -5.77 -21.08 44.86
N ILE A 182 -4.90 -22.06 45.10
CA ILE A 182 -3.98 -22.65 44.09
C ILE A 182 -4.67 -23.15 42.82
N PRO A 183 -5.78 -23.92 42.86
CA PRO A 183 -6.42 -24.40 41.64
C PRO A 183 -6.99 -23.26 40.79
N VAL A 184 -7.55 -22.22 41.42
CA VAL A 184 -8.04 -21.00 40.74
C VAL A 184 -6.89 -20.27 40.03
N ARG A 185 -5.70 -20.25 40.63
CA ARG A 185 -4.51 -19.62 40.02
C ARG A 185 -3.92 -20.40 38.85
N LYS A 186 -4.10 -21.72 38.75
CA LYS A 186 -3.63 -22.52 37.60
C LYS A 186 -4.33 -22.12 36.30
N HIS A 187 -5.60 -21.76 36.37
CA HIS A 187 -6.37 -21.25 35.24
C HIS A 187 -6.01 -19.80 34.86
N LEU A 188 -5.44 -19.03 35.80
CA LEU A 188 -5.11 -17.62 35.57
C LEU A 188 -3.96 -17.44 34.56
N ASN A 189 -2.99 -18.34 34.52
CA ASN A 189 -1.87 -18.24 33.59
C ASN A 189 -2.31 -18.40 32.12
N TRP A 190 -3.31 -19.24 31.87
CA TRP A 190 -3.96 -19.36 30.57
C TRP A 190 -4.71 -18.08 30.17
N LEU A 191 -5.36 -17.45 31.15
CA LEU A 191 -6.08 -16.20 30.94
C LEU A 191 -5.12 -15.04 30.61
N ILE A 192 -3.98 -14.97 31.29
CA ILE A 192 -2.90 -13.99 31.04
C ILE A 192 -2.38 -14.11 29.60
N CYS A 193 -2.03 -15.32 29.16
CA CYS A 193 -1.61 -15.55 27.78
C CYS A 193 -2.70 -15.16 26.77
N THR A 194 -3.97 -15.45 27.07
CA THR A 194 -5.10 -15.08 26.21
C THR A 194 -5.23 -13.56 26.09
N PHE A 195 -5.11 -12.82 27.19
CA PHE A 195 -5.15 -11.36 27.17
C PHE A 195 -3.94 -10.72 26.49
N ALA A 196 -2.74 -11.30 26.66
CA ALA A 196 -1.55 -10.82 25.97
C ALA A 196 -1.68 -10.97 24.45
N ILE A 197 -2.19 -12.11 23.97
CA ILE A 197 -2.45 -12.36 22.56
C ILE A 197 -3.56 -11.43 22.04
N ALA A 198 -4.66 -11.28 22.78
CA ALA A 198 -5.74 -10.37 22.42
C ALA A 198 -5.26 -8.91 22.28
N ASN A 199 -4.41 -8.44 23.19
CA ASN A 199 -3.81 -7.12 23.12
C ASN A 199 -2.94 -6.96 21.86
N ALA A 200 -2.11 -7.95 21.53
CA ALA A 200 -1.31 -7.92 20.30
C ALA A 200 -2.19 -7.86 19.04
N ILE A 201 -3.25 -8.66 18.96
CA ILE A 201 -4.19 -8.68 17.83
C ILE A 201 -4.91 -7.33 17.70
N ILE A 202 -5.40 -6.77 18.81
CA ILE A 202 -6.11 -5.49 18.82
C ILE A 202 -5.18 -4.34 18.40
N ASN A 203 -3.94 -4.34 18.88
CA ASN A 203 -2.96 -3.32 18.48
C ASN A 203 -2.65 -3.39 16.99
N CYS A 204 -2.48 -4.58 16.41
CA CYS A 204 -2.32 -4.76 14.96
C CYS A 204 -3.55 -4.29 14.18
N GLY A 205 -4.76 -4.67 14.63
CA GLY A 205 -6.01 -4.23 14.00
C GLY A 205 -6.22 -2.72 14.05
N LEU A 206 -5.91 -2.10 15.19
CA LEU A 206 -5.97 -0.64 15.37
C LEU A 206 -5.00 0.10 14.44
N SER A 207 -3.77 -0.40 14.27
CA SER A 207 -2.80 0.18 13.33
C SER A 207 -3.32 0.16 11.88
N LEU A 208 -3.87 -0.97 11.43
CA LEU A 208 -4.47 -1.08 10.09
C LEU A 208 -5.68 -0.15 9.92
N LEU A 209 -6.53 -0.05 10.94
CA LEU A 209 -7.68 0.86 10.93
C LEU A 209 -7.24 2.32 10.83
N LEU A 210 -6.21 2.73 11.57
CA LEU A 210 -5.68 4.09 11.53
C LEU A 210 -5.08 4.42 10.17
N GLU A 211 -4.34 3.51 9.54
CA GLU A 211 -3.80 3.69 8.19
C GLU A 211 -4.92 4.00 7.18
N ASN A 212 -5.99 3.19 7.19
CA ASN A 212 -7.17 3.42 6.35
C ASN A 212 -7.87 4.75 6.64
N PHE A 213 -7.90 5.19 7.90
CA PHE A 213 -8.53 6.47 8.28
C PHE A 213 -7.73 7.66 7.73
N PHE A 214 -6.40 7.64 7.85
CA PHE A 214 -5.54 8.69 7.31
C PHE A 214 -5.63 8.77 5.78
N GLU A 215 -5.69 7.64 5.09
CA GLU A 215 -5.89 7.62 3.64
C GLU A 215 -7.27 8.13 3.22
N TYR A 216 -8.32 7.88 4.02
CA TYR A 216 -9.65 8.41 3.76
C TYR A 216 -9.70 9.94 3.87
N VAL A 217 -8.99 10.52 4.85
CA VAL A 217 -8.97 11.96 5.10
C VAL A 217 -8.06 12.72 4.11
N SER A 218 -7.07 12.06 3.49
CA SER A 218 -6.03 12.66 2.63
C SER A 218 -6.30 12.62 1.13
#